data_AF-A0AAD7SUU2-F1
#
_entry.id   AF-A0AAD7SUU2-F1
#
_cell.length_a   1.000
_cell.length_b   1.000
_cell.length_c   1.000
_cell.angle_alpha   90.00
_cell.angle_beta   90.00
_cell.angle_gamma   90.00
#
_symmetry.space_group_name_H-M   'P 1'
#
loop_
_entity.id
_entity.type
_entity.pdbx_description
1 polymer ?
#
loop_
_entity_poly.entity_id
_entity_poly.type
_entity_poly.pdbx_seq_one_letter_code
_entity_poly.pdbx_strand_id
1 'polypeptide(L)'
;MSSLEQELSAQHTGIKGGREKHYSAAVESGKQELANEKPKSTELLIRKLPFQRLVQEIAQDFKTDLHFQSSAVMALQEASEAYLVGLFEDTNLCAIHAKRVTIMPKDIQLARRIRGERA
;
A
#
# COMPACT_ATOMS: atom_id res chain seq x y z
N MET A 1 12.59 13.96 9.03
CA MET A 1 11.16 13.59 8.92
C MET A 1 10.21 14.76 9.23
N SER A 2 10.65 15.88 9.85
CA SER A 2 9.73 16.95 10.29
C SER A 2 9.40 18.04 9.25
N SER A 3 10.23 18.28 8.23
CA SER A 3 9.98 19.38 7.27
C SER A 3 8.96 19.03 6.18
N LEU A 4 8.93 17.77 5.71
CA LEU A 4 7.96 17.29 4.72
C LEU A 4 6.54 17.19 5.29
N GLU A 5 6.39 16.82 6.57
CA GLU A 5 5.08 16.81 7.24
C GLU A 5 4.54 18.23 7.49
N GLN A 6 5.42 19.20 7.76
CA GLN A 6 5.06 20.62 7.87
C GLN A 6 4.63 21.22 6.53
N GLU A 7 5.23 20.81 5.41
CA GLU A 7 4.77 21.21 4.07
C GLU A 7 3.44 20.56 3.68
N LEU A 8 3.19 19.32 4.11
CA LEU A 8 1.92 18.61 3.88
C LEU A 8 0.72 19.27 4.56
N SER A 9 0.91 19.92 5.72
CA SER A 9 -0.17 20.66 6.40
C SER A 9 -0.43 22.03 5.74
N ALA A 10 0.61 22.67 5.21
CA ALA A 10 0.50 24.00 4.60
C ALA A 10 -0.27 24.01 3.27
N GLN A 11 -0.22 22.91 2.49
CA GLN A 11 -0.88 22.82 1.18
C GLN A 11 -2.42 22.61 1.24
N HIS A 12 -2.99 22.39 2.43
CA HIS A 12 -4.43 22.17 2.63
C HIS A 12 -5.22 23.45 2.97
N THR A 13 -4.54 24.59 3.12
CA THR A 13 -5.16 25.87 3.54
C THR A 13 -5.84 26.58 2.37
N GLY A 14 -6.93 25.99 1.86
CA GLY A 14 -7.73 26.57 0.77
C GLY A 14 -9.25 26.35 0.89
N ILE A 15 -9.76 25.72 1.95
CA ILE A 15 -11.17 25.31 2.03
C ILE A 15 -11.87 26.00 3.20
N LYS A 16 -12.37 27.22 2.98
CA LYS A 16 -13.13 27.98 3.99
C LYS A 16 -14.31 27.15 4.57
N GLY A 17 -14.24 26.88 5.88
CA GLY A 17 -15.37 26.87 6.81
C GLY A 17 -16.26 25.62 6.81
N GLY A 18 -16.17 24.83 7.88
CA GLY A 18 -17.14 23.78 8.24
C GLY A 18 -16.77 22.37 7.77
N ARG A 19 -16.52 22.17 6.47
CA ARG A 19 -16.10 20.86 5.91
C ARG A 19 -14.66 20.48 6.25
N GLU A 20 -13.84 21.48 6.55
CA GLU A 20 -12.41 21.35 6.85
C GLU A 20 -12.16 20.58 8.16
N LYS A 21 -13.05 20.69 9.16
CA LYS A 21 -12.90 19.99 10.45
C LYS A 21 -13.17 18.49 10.35
N HIS A 22 -14.16 18.09 9.55
CA HIS A 22 -14.45 16.67 9.30
C HIS A 22 -13.40 16.05 8.38
N TYR A 23 -12.92 16.79 7.38
CA TYR A 23 -11.81 16.35 6.53
C TYR A 23 -10.50 16.23 7.31
N SER A 24 -10.17 17.19 8.17
CA SER A 24 -8.96 17.08 9.00
C SER A 24 -9.10 15.92 9.98
N ALA A 25 -10.26 15.72 10.62
CA ALA A 25 -10.48 14.62 11.53
C ALA A 25 -10.39 13.24 10.87
N ALA A 26 -10.92 13.08 9.65
CA ALA A 26 -10.85 11.82 8.89
C ALA A 26 -9.43 11.52 8.38
N VAL A 27 -8.68 12.57 8.00
CA VAL A 27 -7.27 12.44 7.62
C VAL A 27 -6.41 12.17 8.85
N GLU A 28 -6.70 12.81 9.99
CA GLU A 28 -6.03 12.57 11.27
C GLU A 28 -6.29 11.14 11.76
N SER A 29 -7.53 10.64 11.65
CA SER A 29 -7.86 9.26 12.00
C SER A 29 -7.16 8.25 11.09
N GLY A 30 -7.13 8.50 9.77
CA GLY A 30 -6.39 7.65 8.83
C GLY A 30 -4.87 7.68 9.04
N LYS A 31 -4.31 8.84 9.40
CA LYS A 31 -2.90 8.96 9.80
C LYS A 31 -2.61 8.28 11.14
N GLN A 32 -3.54 8.36 12.09
CA GLN A 32 -3.43 7.70 13.40
C GLN A 32 -3.55 6.18 13.26
N GLU A 33 -4.41 5.66 12.37
CA GLU A 33 -4.47 4.25 12.00
C GLU A 33 -3.15 3.81 11.38
N LEU A 34 -2.62 4.52 10.36
CA LEU A 34 -1.29 4.22 9.80
C LEU A 34 -0.14 4.31 10.81
N ALA A 35 -0.18 5.25 11.76
CA ALA A 35 0.86 5.45 12.76
C ALA A 35 0.77 4.46 13.94
N ASN A 36 -0.44 4.06 14.34
CA ASN A 36 -0.66 3.04 15.36
C ASN A 36 -0.55 1.61 14.80
N GLU A 37 -0.78 1.42 13.51
CA GLU A 37 -0.73 0.13 12.81
C GLU A 37 0.52 -0.05 11.93
N LYS A 38 1.53 0.84 11.99
CA LYS A 38 2.87 0.43 11.53
C LYS A 38 3.40 -0.59 12.55
N PRO A 39 3.51 -1.87 12.20
CA PRO A 39 3.81 -2.87 13.20
C PRO A 39 5.28 -2.70 13.64
N LYS A 40 5.51 -2.72 14.96
CA LYS A 40 6.86 -2.87 15.54
C LYS A 40 7.42 -4.29 15.33
N SER A 41 6.61 -5.17 14.74
CA SER A 41 6.88 -6.58 14.48
C SER A 41 6.72 -6.86 12.97
N THR A 42 7.48 -7.81 12.44
CA THR A 42 7.38 -8.28 11.05
C THR A 42 6.17 -9.20 10.87
N GLU A 43 4.97 -8.68 11.14
CA GLU A 43 3.72 -9.43 11.01
C GLU A 43 3.17 -9.31 9.59
N LEU A 44 2.78 -10.45 9.02
CA LEU A 44 2.17 -10.53 7.69
C LEU A 44 0.71 -10.08 7.73
N LEU A 45 0.34 -9.20 6.82
CA LEU A 45 -0.98 -8.56 6.72
C LEU A 45 -2.00 -9.46 6.01
N ILE A 46 -1.54 -10.31 5.08
CA ILE A 46 -2.41 -11.22 4.34
C ILE A 46 -2.59 -12.52 5.14
N ARG A 47 -3.82 -13.02 5.21
CA ARG A 47 -4.09 -14.32 5.86
C ARG A 47 -3.36 -15.44 5.11
N LYS A 48 -2.61 -16.26 5.86
CA LYS A 48 -1.76 -17.32 5.31
C LYS A 48 -2.49 -18.34 4.44
N LEU A 49 -3.66 -18.84 4.87
CA LEU A 49 -4.39 -19.90 4.15
C LEU A 49 -4.93 -19.43 2.78
N PRO A 50 -5.60 -18.26 2.66
CA PRO A 50 -5.96 -17.70 1.35
C PRO A 50 -4.75 -17.46 0.44
N PHE A 51 -3.65 -16.91 0.96
CA PHE A 51 -2.44 -16.68 0.19
C PHE A 51 -1.84 -18.00 -0.35
N GLN A 52 -1.77 -19.02 0.51
CA GLN A 52 -1.31 -20.35 0.10
C GLN A 52 -2.18 -20.95 -1.01
N ARG A 53 -3.52 -20.82 -0.93
CA ARG A 53 -4.43 -21.30 -1.99
C ARG A 53 -4.18 -20.58 -3.31
N LEU A 54 -3.98 -19.26 -3.28
CA LEU A 54 -3.65 -18.48 -4.46
C LEU A 54 -2.32 -18.90 -5.09
N VAL A 55 -1.29 -19.14 -4.28
CA VAL A 55 0.01 -19.64 -4.78
C VAL A 55 -0.16 -20.99 -5.46
N GLN A 56 -0.96 -21.90 -4.88
CA GLN A 56 -1.23 -23.21 -5.47
C GLN A 56 -2.05 -23.11 -6.76
N GLU A 57 -3.06 -22.24 -6.79
CA GLU A 57 -3.88 -21.97 -7.98
C GLU A 57 -3.02 -21.49 -9.15
N ILE A 58 -2.18 -20.47 -8.93
CA ILE A 58 -1.27 -19.94 -9.96
C ILE A 58 -0.25 -21.00 -10.40
N ALA A 59 0.33 -21.75 -9.46
CA ALA A 59 1.35 -22.76 -9.77
C ALA A 59 0.80 -23.90 -10.64
N GLN A 60 -0.47 -24.25 -10.46
CA GLN A 60 -1.14 -25.31 -11.22
C GLN A 60 -1.21 -25.00 -12.71
N ASP A 61 -1.30 -23.71 -13.10
CA ASP A 61 -1.28 -23.27 -14.49
C ASP A 61 0.07 -23.52 -15.18
N PHE A 62 1.16 -23.66 -14.42
CA PHE A 62 2.50 -23.92 -14.95
C PHE A 62 2.87 -25.40 -14.93
N LYS A 63 2.56 -26.10 -13.85
CA LYS A 63 2.84 -27.53 -13.69
C LYS A 63 1.91 -28.15 -12.68
N THR A 64 1.25 -29.22 -13.09
CA THR A 64 0.41 -30.04 -12.21
C THR A 64 1.25 -30.78 -11.18
N ASP A 65 0.67 -31.03 -10.00
CA ASP A 65 1.25 -31.86 -8.92
C ASP A 65 2.50 -31.27 -8.24
N LEU A 66 2.66 -29.94 -8.28
CA LEU A 66 3.68 -29.23 -7.52
C LEU A 66 3.36 -29.23 -6.01
N HIS A 67 4.37 -29.58 -5.21
CA HIS A 67 4.32 -29.50 -3.75
C HIS A 67 5.23 -28.38 -3.27
N PHE A 68 4.72 -27.52 -2.39
CA PHE A 68 5.47 -26.40 -1.84
C PHE A 68 5.92 -26.70 -0.42
N GLN A 69 7.18 -26.38 -0.11
CA GLN A 69 7.64 -26.31 1.27
C GLN A 69 6.95 -25.14 1.99
N SER A 70 6.64 -25.31 3.28
CA SER A 70 6.01 -24.25 4.09
C SER A 70 6.83 -22.95 4.10
N SER A 71 8.16 -23.05 4.17
CA SER A 71 9.06 -21.89 4.10
C SER A 71 9.04 -21.19 2.74
N ALA A 72 8.83 -21.93 1.64
CA ALA A 72 8.75 -21.33 0.31
C ALA A 72 7.48 -20.47 0.18
N VAL A 73 6.35 -20.95 0.68
CA VAL A 73 5.10 -20.16 0.70
C VAL A 73 5.25 -18.91 1.57
N MET A 74 5.91 -19.03 2.73
CA MET A 74 6.19 -17.89 3.61
C MET A 74 7.09 -16.85 2.92
N ALA A 75 8.16 -17.28 2.26
CA ALA A 75 9.06 -16.38 1.53
C ALA A 75 8.35 -15.66 0.37
N LEU A 76 7.48 -16.37 -0.36
CA LEU A 76 6.63 -15.75 -1.39
C LEU A 76 5.69 -14.70 -0.80
N GLN A 77 5.13 -14.97 0.38
CA GLN A 77 4.24 -14.03 1.06
C GLN A 77 4.98 -12.78 1.52
N GLU A 78 6.12 -12.95 2.18
CA GLU A 78 6.97 -11.84 2.63
C GLU A 78 7.39 -10.94 1.47
N ALA A 79 7.86 -11.53 0.37
CA ALA A 79 8.25 -10.78 -0.82
C ALA A 79 7.06 -10.04 -1.46
N SER A 80 5.89 -10.70 -1.53
CA SER A 80 4.69 -10.11 -2.13
C SER A 80 4.15 -8.93 -1.31
N GLU A 81 4.10 -9.06 0.02
CA GLU A 81 3.65 -7.99 0.89
C GLU A 81 4.63 -6.82 0.90
N ALA A 82 5.94 -7.09 0.96
CA ALA A 82 6.96 -6.04 0.88
C ALA A 82 6.85 -5.25 -0.43
N TYR A 83 6.64 -5.94 -1.55
CA TYR A 83 6.42 -5.33 -2.85
C TYR A 83 5.16 -4.47 -2.88
N LEU A 84 4.03 -4.99 -2.39
CA LEU A 84 2.75 -4.27 -2.38
C LEU A 84 2.80 -3.01 -1.49
N VAL A 85 3.40 -3.10 -0.31
CA VAL A 85 3.60 -1.95 0.59
C VAL A 85 4.42 -0.87 -0.12
N GLY A 86 5.58 -1.23 -0.70
CA GLY A 86 6.40 -0.27 -1.44
C GLY A 86 5.66 0.33 -2.64
N LEU A 87 4.89 -0.46 -3.39
CA LEU A 87 4.11 0.04 -4.52
C LEU A 87 3.02 1.03 -4.06
N PHE A 88 2.38 0.78 -2.92
CA PHE A 88 1.38 1.68 -2.37
C PHE A 88 1.99 2.99 -1.84
N GLU A 89 3.22 2.97 -1.32
CA GLU A 89 3.95 4.19 -0.97
C GLU A 89 4.14 5.10 -2.19
N ASP A 90 4.60 4.56 -3.32
CA ASP A 90 4.76 5.33 -4.57
C ASP A 90 3.43 5.77 -5.17
N THR A 91 2.42 4.90 -5.10
CA THR A 91 1.06 5.22 -5.55
C THR A 91 0.48 6.39 -4.76
N ASN A 92 0.72 6.42 -3.45
CA ASN A 92 0.29 7.52 -2.59
C ASN A 92 0.97 8.84 -2.98
N LEU A 93 2.28 8.81 -3.26
CA LEU A 93 3.00 9.99 -3.77
C LEU A 93 2.41 10.49 -5.09
N CYS A 94 2.03 9.59 -6.01
CA CYS A 94 1.36 9.95 -7.26
C CYS A 94 -0.01 10.62 -7.03
N ALA A 95 -0.79 10.13 -6.07
CA ALA A 95 -2.08 10.73 -5.71
C ALA A 95 -1.91 12.13 -5.12
N ILE A 96 -0.95 12.31 -4.21
CA ILE A 96 -0.60 13.59 -3.58
C ILE A 96 -0.10 14.59 -4.64
N HIS A 97 0.75 14.15 -5.57
CA HIS A 97 1.21 14.99 -6.68
C HIS A 97 0.04 15.54 -7.52
N ALA A 98 -1.05 14.76 -7.64
CA ALA A 98 -2.28 15.16 -8.31
C ALA A 98 -3.31 15.85 -7.38
N LYS A 99 -2.89 16.32 -6.19
CA LYS A 99 -3.73 17.00 -5.17
C LYS A 99 -4.93 16.18 -4.70
N ARG A 100 -4.77 14.85 -4.61
CA ARG A 100 -5.78 13.91 -4.09
C ARG A 100 -5.24 13.17 -2.88
N VAL A 101 -6.15 12.75 -2.01
CA VAL A 101 -5.86 11.88 -0.86
C VAL A 101 -6.23 10.42 -1.17
N THR A 102 -7.20 10.19 -2.06
CA THR A 102 -7.61 8.85 -2.49
C THR A 102 -6.75 8.38 -3.66
N ILE A 103 -6.06 7.25 -3.48
CA ILE A 103 -5.35 6.55 -4.55
C ILE A 103 -6.32 5.98 -5.59
N MET A 104 -5.93 6.01 -6.85
CA MET A 104 -6.73 5.53 -7.98
C MET A 104 -5.91 4.57 -8.86
N PRO A 105 -6.54 3.75 -9.71
CA PRO A 105 -5.82 2.84 -10.60
C PRO A 105 -4.77 3.52 -11.49
N LYS A 106 -5.03 4.77 -11.92
CA LYS A 106 -4.08 5.57 -12.71
C LYS A 106 -2.79 5.90 -11.95
N ASP A 107 -2.84 6.01 -10.62
CA ASP A 107 -1.68 6.29 -9.78
C ASP A 107 -0.79 5.05 -9.70
N ILE A 108 -1.40 3.87 -9.58
CA ILE A 108 -0.69 2.58 -9.60
C ILE A 108 -0.03 2.36 -10.96
N GLN A 109 -0.76 2.62 -12.05
CA GLN A 109 -0.22 2.52 -13.41
C GLN A 109 0.97 3.47 -13.62
N LEU A 110 0.88 4.69 -13.10
CA LEU A 110 1.97 5.66 -13.16
C LEU A 110 3.18 5.20 -12.34
N ALA A 111 2.97 4.75 -11.10
CA ALA A 111 4.03 4.25 -10.23
C ALA A 111 4.79 3.08 -10.87
N ARG A 112 4.06 2.06 -11.36
CA ARG A 112 4.65 0.91 -12.07
C ARG A 112 5.42 1.34 -13.32
N ARG A 113 4.89 2.31 -14.08
CA ARG A 113 5.56 2.85 -15.27
C ARG A 113 6.88 3.54 -14.93
N ILE A 114 6.91 4.31 -13.84
CA ILE A 114 8.15 5.00 -13.36
C ILE A 114 9.16 3.98 -12.85
N ARG A 115 8.72 2.93 -12.15
CA ARG A 115 9.58 1.81 -11.71
C ARG A 115 10.17 0.98 -12.86
N GLY A 116 9.65 1.13 -14.08
CA GLY A 116 10.06 0.31 -15.23
C GLY A 116 9.43 -1.09 -15.25
N GLU A 117 8.47 -1.35 -14.37
CA GLU A 117 7.68 -2.58 -14.32
C GLU A 117 6.61 -2.56 -15.42
N ARG A 118 7.04 -2.77 -16.66
CA ARG A 118 6.11 -2.85 -17.80
C ARG A 118 5.24 -4.11 -17.68
N ALA A 119 3.96 -3.93 -18.00
CA ALA A 119 3.11 -5.04 -18.45
C ALA A 119 3.53 -5.45 -19.88
#